data_AF-A0A4Q2ZCY7-F1
#
_entry.id   AF-A0A4Q2ZCY7-F1
#
_cell.length_a   1.000
_cell.length_b   1.000
_cell.length_c   1.000
_cell.angle_alpha   90.00
_cell.angle_beta   90.00
_cell.angle_gamma   90.00
#
_symmetry.space_group_name_H-M   'P 1'
#
loop_
_entity.id
_entity.type
_entity.pdbx_description
1 polymer ?
#
loop_
_entity_poly.entity_id
_entity_poly.type
_entity_poly.pdbx_seq_one_letter_code
_entity_poly.pdbx_strand_id
1 'polypeptide(L)' 'MTRQLLLMAGLATLAGAAGLTTLVRPALARRALHIADSEPATYALRILGMMLFALGLFLGGFAAAFRLFL' A
#
# COMPACT_ATOMS: atom_id res chain seq x y z
N MET A 1 -11.35 9.90 -18.59
CA MET A 1 -10.45 10.41 -17.53
C MET A 1 -11.02 10.21 -16.13
N THR A 2 -12.25 10.63 -15.81
CA THR A 2 -12.83 10.49 -14.45
C THR A 2 -12.93 9.06 -13.91
N ARG A 3 -13.29 8.07 -14.75
CA ARG A 3 -13.38 6.66 -14.33
C ARG A 3 -12.02 6.06 -13.94
N GLN A 4 -10.94 6.49 -14.59
CA GLN A 4 -9.58 6.05 -14.28
C GLN A 4 -9.10 6.65 -12.95
N LEU A 5 -9.43 7.91 -12.67
CA LEU A 5 -9.12 8.55 -11.38
C LEU A 5 -9.80 7.86 -10.20
N LEU A 6 -11.04 7.38 -10.37
CA LEU A 6 -11.72 6.57 -9.35
C LEU A 6 -11.02 5.24 -9.08
N LEU A 7 -10.55 4.57 -10.14
CA LEU A 7 -9.77 3.33 -9.99
C LEU A 7 -8.42 3.59 -9.31
N MET A 8 -7.73 4.68 -9.65
CA MET A 8 -6.48 5.08 -8.99
C MET A 8 -6.69 5.42 -7.52
N ALA A 9 -7.78 6.12 -7.18
CA ALA A 9 -8.13 6.41 -5.79
C ALA A 9 -8.45 5.13 -5.00
N GLY A 10 -9.18 4.17 -5.60
CA GLY A 10 -9.45 2.88 -4.99
C GLY A 10 -8.19 2.02 -4.80
N LEU A 11 -7.31 1.98 -5.80
CA LEU A 11 -6.03 1.28 -5.69
C LEU A 11 -5.11 1.95 -4.66
N ALA A 12 -5.12 3.28 -4.60
CA ALA A 12 -4.33 4.05 -3.64
C ALA A 12 -4.73 3.73 -2.20
N THR A 13 -6.03 3.66 -1.90
CA THR A 13 -6.52 3.35 -0.56
C THR A 13 -6.23 1.90 -0.18
N LEU A 14 -6.43 0.94 -1.10
CA LEU A 14 -6.10 -0.46 -0.85
C LEU A 14 -4.59 -0.67 -0.64
N ALA A 15 -3.75 -0.11 -1.52
CA ALA A 15 -2.29 -0.21 -1.42
C ALA A 15 -1.75 0.49 -0.17
N GLY A 16 -2.25 1.69 0.13
CA GLY A 16 -1.89 2.44 1.33
C GLY A 16 -2.28 1.73 2.62
N ALA A 17 -3.51 1.20 2.70
CA ALA A 17 -3.96 0.43 3.86
C ALA A 17 -3.18 -0.88 4.03
N ALA A 18 -2.93 -1.61 2.94
CA ALA A 18 -2.12 -2.82 2.97
C ALA A 18 -0.65 -2.53 3.35
N GLY A 19 -0.05 -1.45 2.84
CA GLY A 19 1.30 -1.01 3.22
C GLY A 19 1.39 -0.59 4.69
N LEU A 20 0.41 0.15 5.19
CA LEU A 20 0.39 0.56 6.59
C LEU A 20 0.16 -0.63 7.53
N THR A 21 -0.75 -1.54 7.18
CA THR A 21 -1.00 -2.74 8.00
C THR A 21 0.17 -3.70 8.03
N THR A 22 0.87 -3.87 6.90
CA THR A 22 2.12 -4.66 6.84
C THR A 22 3.24 -4.04 7.67
N LEU A 23 3.32 -2.70 7.75
CA LEU A 23 4.30 -1.99 8.57
C LEU A 23 3.98 -2.04 10.08
N VAL A 24 2.74 -1.77 10.47
CA VAL A 24 2.33 -1.71 11.89
C VAL A 24 2.19 -3.11 12.48
N ARG A 25 1.72 -4.08 11.69
CA ARG A 25 1.49 -5.47 12.12
C ARG A 25 2.07 -6.47 11.11
N PRO A 26 3.41 -6.59 11.02
CA PRO A 26 4.05 -7.53 10.11
C PRO A 26 3.65 -8.99 10.38
N ALA A 27 3.29 -9.33 11.62
CA ALA A 27 2.78 -10.65 11.98
C ALA A 27 1.45 -11.02 11.28
N LEU A 28 0.56 -10.04 11.06
CA LEU A 28 -0.70 -10.29 10.33
C LEU A 28 -0.43 -10.51 8.85
N ALA A 29 0.44 -9.70 8.25
CA ALA A 29 0.85 -9.85 6.87
C ALA A 29 1.58 -11.18 6.63
N ARG A 30 2.46 -11.59 7.55
CA ARG A 30 3.08 -12.92 7.52
C ARG A 30 2.08 -14.05 7.58
N ARG A 31 1.08 -13.97 8.47
CA ARG A 31 0.00 -14.97 8.56
C ARG A 31 -0.78 -15.06 7.26
N ALA A 32 -1.15 -13.92 6.68
CA ALA A 32 -1.88 -13.89 5.41
C ALA A 32 -1.07 -14.52 4.27
N LEU A 33 0.25 -14.32 4.27
CA LEU A 33 1.16 -14.85 3.26
C LEU A 33 1.71 -16.26 3.57
N HIS A 34 1.32 -16.86 4.70
CA HIS A 34 1.84 -18.16 5.18
C HIS A 34 3.38 -18.24 5.23
N ILE A 35 4.04 -17.14 5.59
CA ILE A 35 5.51 -17.07 5.64
C ILE A 35 6.02 -17.50 7.02
N ALA A 36 6.99 -18.42 7.04
CA ALA A 36 7.67 -18.87 8.24
C ALA A 36 8.35 -17.71 9.00
N ASP A 37 8.37 -17.80 10.33
CA ASP A 37 8.99 -16.76 11.14
C ASP A 37 10.50 -16.78 10.96
N SER A 38 11.02 -15.74 10.31
CA SER A 38 12.45 -15.53 10.16
C SER A 38 12.74 -14.04 10.11
N GLU A 39 13.90 -13.66 10.64
CA GLU A 39 14.37 -12.28 10.62
C GLU A 39 14.48 -11.69 9.19
N PRO A 40 14.98 -12.44 8.18
CA PRO A 40 14.98 -11.98 6.79
C PRO A 40 13.57 -11.75 6.23
N ALA A 41 12.62 -12.64 6.53
CA ALA A 41 11.24 -12.50 6.07
C ALA A 41 10.58 -11.24 6.64
N THR A 42 10.81 -10.95 7.93
CA THR A 42 10.29 -9.74 8.57
C THR A 42 10.87 -8.48 7.96
N TYR A 43 12.17 -8.48 7.64
CA TYR A 43 12.82 -7.35 6.98
C TYR A 43 12.28 -7.12 5.57
N ALA A 44 12.15 -8.18 4.76
CA ALA A 44 11.55 -8.11 3.43
C ALA A 44 10.11 -7.57 3.49
N LEU A 45 9.33 -7.96 4.50
CA LEU A 45 7.97 -7.49 4.68
C LEU A 45 7.88 -6.00 5.00
N ARG A 46 8.84 -5.46 5.75
CA ARG A 46 8.94 -4.01 6.01
C ARG A 46 9.24 -3.24 4.74
N ILE A 47 10.16 -3.73 3.91
CA ILE A 47 10.46 -3.12 2.60
C ILE A 47 9.20 -3.11 1.74
N LEU A 48 8.55 -4.27 1.61
CA LEU A 48 7.29 -4.38 0.86
C LEU A 48 6.23 -3.42 1.40
N GLY A 49 6.07 -3.33 2.72
CA GLY A 49 5.13 -2.41 3.35
C GLY A 49 5.43 -0.94 3.05
N MET A 50 6.70 -0.52 3.13
CA MET A 50 7.12 0.84 2.75
C MET A 50 6.84 1.12 1.28
N MET A 51 7.16 0.19 0.38
CA MET A 51 6.92 0.35 -1.06
C MET A 51 5.43 0.43 -1.39
N LEU A 52 4.60 -0.42 -0.77
CA LEU A 52 3.15 -0.42 -0.98
C LEU A 52 2.50 0.85 -0.44
N PHE A 53 2.97 1.32 0.72
CA PHE A 53 2.51 2.57 1.31
C PHE A 53 2.88 3.78 0.45
N ALA A 54 4.13 3.85 -0.03
CA ALA A 54 4.60 4.89 -0.93
C ALA A 54 3.81 4.89 -2.25
N LEU A 55 3.50 3.71 -2.81
CA LEU A 55 2.64 3.57 -3.98
C LEU A 55 1.23 4.14 -3.72
N GLY A 56 0.65 3.81 -2.56
CA GLY A 56 -0.64 4.36 -2.14
C GLY A 56 -0.65 5.88 -2.03
N LEU A 57 0.37 6.46 -1.40
CA LEU A 57 0.54 7.92 -1.32
C LEU A 57 0.72 8.55 -2.70
N PHE A 58 1.49 7.93 -3.59
CA PHE A 58 1.74 8.46 -4.93
C PHE A 58 0.47 8.45 -5.78
N LEU A 59 -0.23 7.31 -5.84
CA LEU A 59 -1.48 7.18 -6.60
C LEU A 59 -2.58 8.07 -6.01
N GLY A 60 -2.68 8.14 -4.68
CA GLY A 60 -3.67 8.95 -3.98
C GLY A 60 -3.41 10.44 -4.15
N GLY A 61 -2.15 10.87 -4.01
CA GLY A 61 -1.72 12.24 -4.24
C GLY A 61 -1.95 12.69 -5.68
N PHE A 62 -1.62 11.83 -6.67
CA PHE A 62 -1.88 12.10 -8.07
C PHE A 62 -3.38 12.23 -8.36
N ALA A 63 -4.20 11.29 -7.88
CA ALA A 63 -5.65 11.34 -8.06
C ALA A 63 -6.29 12.57 -7.39
N ALA A 64 -5.80 12.94 -6.19
CA ALA A 64 -6.26 14.13 -5.47
C ALA A 64 -5.88 15.42 -6.21
N ALA A 65 -4.64 15.54 -6.67
CA ALA A 65 -4.19 16.70 -7.45
C ALA A 65 -5.04 16.87 -8.72
N PHE A 66 -5.21 15.81 -9.52
CA PHE A 66 -6.05 15.87 -10.72
C PHE A 66 -7.51 16.19 -10.42
N ARG A 67 -8.05 15.77 -9.27
CA ARG A 67 -9.41 16.13 -8.86
C ARG A 67 -9.55 17.59 -8.42
N LEU A 68 -8.45 18.21 -7.99
CA LEU A 68 -8.41 19.61 -7.56
C LEU A 68 -8.24 20.60 -8.73
N PHE A 69 -7.63 20.15 -9.83
CA PHE A 69 -7.31 20.97 -11.00
C PHE A 69 -8.22 20.74 -12.22
N LEU A 70 -9.23 19.87 -12.12
CA LEU A 70 -10.13 19.46 -13.21
C LEU A 70 -11.58 19.74 -12.79
#